data_AF-A0A3M1E3F5-F1
#
_entry.id   AF-A0A3M1E3F5-F1
#
_cell.length_a   1.000
_cell.length_b   1.000
_cell.length_c   1.000
_cell.angle_alpha   90.00
_cell.angle_beta   90.00
_cell.angle_gamma   90.00
#
_symmetry.space_group_name_H-M   'P 1'
#
loop_
_entity.id
_entity.type
_entity.pdbx_description
1 polymer ?
#
loop_
_entity_poly.entity_id
_entity_poly.type
_entity_poly.pdbx_seq_one_letter_code
_entity_poly.pdbx_strand_id
1 'polypeptide(L)'
;MNVAFKPRHSLLIILVLVALGLACLVGKGYHAPPATPDAGPEKGADVTLDNIDYTETRDGRPYWRLQAARGSHDLSTGTTRLEQVRVVFFGTDPERDLKLKADTGVWNRQT
;
A
#
# COMPACT_ATOMS: atom_id res chain seq x y z
N MET A 1 24.56 -37.73 5.84
CA MET A 1 25.34 -36.82 4.98
C MET A 1 25.40 -35.46 5.64
N ASN A 2 26.51 -35.13 6.32
CA ASN A 2 26.72 -33.81 6.93
C ASN A 2 27.38 -32.90 5.89
N VAL A 3 26.68 -31.87 5.46
CA VAL A 3 27.24 -30.86 4.54
C VAL A 3 28.17 -29.96 5.35
N ALA A 4 29.47 -30.20 5.26
CA ALA A 4 30.49 -29.34 5.84
C ALA A 4 30.52 -28.01 5.07
N PHE A 5 29.74 -27.03 5.53
CA PHE A 5 29.69 -25.70 4.94
C PHE A 5 30.88 -24.86 5.41
N LYS A 6 31.79 -24.54 4.48
CA LYS A 6 32.97 -23.70 4.74
C LYS A 6 32.50 -22.31 5.25
N PRO A 7 33.04 -21.80 6.38
CA PRO A 7 32.52 -20.60 7.06
C PRO A 7 32.56 -19.32 6.21
N ARG A 8 33.38 -19.31 5.16
CA ARG A 8 33.46 -18.19 4.20
C ARG A 8 32.28 -18.13 3.22
N HIS A 9 31.65 -19.26 2.91
CA HIS A 9 30.55 -19.32 1.94
C HIS A 9 29.17 -19.39 2.61
N SER A 10 29.10 -19.79 3.88
CA SER A 10 27.84 -19.81 4.63
C SER A 10 27.29 -18.40 4.87
N LEU A 11 28.17 -17.43 5.15
CA LEU A 11 27.78 -16.02 5.30
C LEU A 11 27.19 -15.45 4.02
N LEU A 12 27.79 -15.76 2.86
CA LEU A 12 27.27 -15.32 1.57
C LEU A 12 25.89 -15.91 1.27
N ILE A 13 25.66 -17.18 1.59
CA ILE A 13 24.36 -17.81 1.37
C ILE A 13 23.29 -17.24 2.28
N ILE A 14 23.61 -16.99 3.55
CA ILE A 14 22.69 -16.32 4.48
C ILE A 14 22.35 -14.93 3.96
N LEU A 15 23.35 -14.17 3.49
CA LEU A 15 23.13 -12.82 2.95
C LEU A 15 22.26 -12.83 1.69
N VAL A 16 22.47 -13.80 0.78
CA VAL A 16 21.63 -13.99 -0.41
C VAL A 16 20.20 -14.37 -0.02
N LEU A 17 20.02 -15.28 0.94
CA LEU A 17 18.69 -15.67 1.43
C LEU A 17 17.95 -14.51 2.08
N VAL A 18 18.65 -13.69 2.87
CA VAL A 18 18.08 -12.48 3.49
C VAL A 18 17.69 -11.46 2.43
N ALA A 19 18.56 -11.20 1.45
CA ALA A 19 18.28 -10.29 0.34
C ALA A 19 17.07 -10.77 -0.49
N LEU A 20 16.98 -12.07 -0.77
CA LEU A 20 15.86 -12.66 -1.50
C LEU A 20 14.56 -12.58 -0.69
N GLY A 21 14.63 -12.82 0.62
CA GLY A 21 13.50 -12.68 1.53
C GLY A 21 12.97 -11.25 1.58
N LEU A 22 13.86 -10.27 1.69
CA LEU A 22 13.53 -8.84 1.62
C LEU A 22 12.91 -8.47 0.27
N ALA A 23 13.48 -8.93 -0.84
CA ALA A 23 12.94 -8.68 -2.18
C ALA A 23 11.53 -9.28 -2.35
N CYS A 24 11.27 -10.48 -1.83
CA CYS A 24 9.94 -11.09 -1.83
C CYS A 24 8.94 -10.32 -0.95
N LEU A 25 9.36 -9.84 0.22
CA LEU A 25 8.52 -9.04 1.12
C LEU A 25 8.14 -7.70 0.48
N VAL A 26 9.12 -7.00 -0.09
CA VAL A 26 8.91 -5.74 -0.81
C VAL A 26 8.04 -6.00 -2.04
N GLY A 27 8.32 -7.05 -2.82
CA GLY A 27 7.56 -7.39 -4.03
C GLY A 27 6.10 -7.78 -3.78
N LYS A 28 5.77 -8.41 -2.64
CA LYS A 28 4.36 -8.66 -2.26
C LYS A 28 3.61 -7.40 -1.83
N GLY A 29 4.33 -6.37 -1.35
CA GLY A 29 3.77 -5.07 -0.96
C GLY A 29 3.80 -4.02 -2.06
N TYR A 30 4.67 -4.18 -3.06
CA TYR A 30 4.81 -3.28 -4.19
C TYR A 30 3.71 -3.57 -5.22
N HIS A 31 2.63 -2.79 -5.15
CA HIS A 31 1.83 -2.56 -6.34
C HIS A 31 2.64 -1.62 -7.24
N ALA A 32 3.10 -2.13 -8.38
CA ALA A 32 3.69 -1.29 -9.41
C ALA A 32 2.73 -0.12 -9.70
N PRO A 33 3.22 1.13 -9.75
CA PRO A 33 2.40 2.25 -10.17
C PRO A 33 1.78 1.89 -11.54
N PRO A 34 0.46 2.05 -11.73
CA PRO A 34 -0.08 2.09 -13.08
C PRO A 34 0.71 3.13 -13.84
N ALA A 35 1.02 2.89 -15.11
CA ALA A 35 1.58 3.91 -15.97
C ALA A 35 0.66 5.12 -15.92
N THR A 36 1.06 6.16 -15.19
CA THR A 36 0.31 7.41 -15.06
C THR A 36 0.24 7.98 -16.47
N PRO A 37 -0.95 8.11 -17.10
CA PRO A 37 -1.08 9.07 -18.18
C PRO A 37 -0.68 10.41 -17.56
N ASP A 38 0.14 11.21 -18.25
CA ASP A 38 0.41 12.61 -17.91
C ASP A 38 -0.92 13.40 -17.91
N ALA A 39 -1.73 13.19 -16.88
CA ALA A 39 -2.92 13.94 -16.60
C ALA A 39 -2.46 14.96 -15.55
N GLY A 40 -2.23 16.18 -16.03
CA GLY A 40 -2.10 17.35 -15.18
C GLY A 40 -3.23 17.42 -14.14
N PRO A 41 -3.12 18.31 -13.13
CA PRO A 41 -4.05 18.36 -12.01
C PRO A 41 -5.49 18.27 -12.51
N GLU A 42 -6.24 17.31 -11.96
CA GLU A 42 -7.62 17.07 -12.35
C GLU A 42 -8.37 18.41 -12.27
N LYS A 43 -9.09 18.78 -13.34
CA LYS A 43 -9.76 20.09 -13.40
C LYS A 43 -10.67 20.25 -12.18
N GLY A 44 -10.34 21.20 -11.31
CA GLY A 44 -11.09 21.47 -10.07
C GLY A 44 -10.53 20.82 -8.80
N ALA A 45 -9.40 20.11 -8.86
CA ALA A 45 -8.70 19.62 -7.67
C ALA A 45 -7.70 20.66 -7.16
N ASP A 46 -7.80 21.00 -5.87
CA ASP A 46 -6.81 21.84 -5.18
C ASP A 46 -5.59 21.03 -4.76
N VAL A 47 -5.78 19.74 -4.49
CA VAL A 47 -4.73 18.82 -4.04
C VAL A 47 -4.83 17.53 -4.83
N THR A 48 -3.68 17.05 -5.35
CA THR A 48 -3.54 15.73 -5.98
C THR A 48 -2.37 15.00 -5.34
N LEU A 49 -2.57 13.75 -4.95
CA LEU A 49 -1.53 12.86 -4.44
C LEU A 49 -1.49 11.59 -5.29
N ASP A 50 -0.29 11.15 -5.62
CA ASP A 50 -0.05 9.83 -6.21
C ASP A 50 0.53 8.87 -5.17
N ASN A 51 0.26 7.58 -5.34
CA ASN A 51 0.76 6.49 -4.50
C ASN A 51 0.44 6.66 -3.00
N ILE A 52 -0.86 6.74 -2.70
CA ILE A 52 -1.37 6.94 -1.33
C ILE A 52 -1.29 5.62 -0.57
N ASP A 53 -0.64 5.64 0.59
CA ASP A 53 -0.64 4.55 1.56
C ASP A 53 -0.78 5.13 2.97
N TYR A 54 -1.93 4.88 3.59
CA TYR A 54 -2.25 5.41 4.91
C TYR A 54 -2.76 4.30 5.81
N THR A 55 -2.15 4.17 6.99
CA THR A 55 -2.56 3.20 8.01
C THR A 55 -2.99 3.95 9.26
N GLU A 56 -4.25 3.79 9.63
CA GLU A 56 -4.76 4.27 10.91
C GLU A 56 -4.35 3.28 12.00
N THR A 57 -3.79 3.80 13.09
CA THR A 57 -3.37 3.00 14.25
C THR A 57 -4.13 3.46 15.49
N ARG A 58 -4.73 2.53 16.22
CA ARG A 58 -5.39 2.77 17.52
C ARG A 58 -4.77 1.88 18.57
N ASP A 59 -4.44 2.45 19.72
CA ASP A 59 -3.80 1.74 20.83
C ASP A 59 -2.55 0.94 20.42
N GLY A 60 -1.78 1.51 19.47
CA GLY A 60 -0.57 0.89 18.92
C GLY A 60 -0.81 -0.29 17.97
N ARG A 61 -2.07 -0.58 17.61
CA ARG A 61 -2.44 -1.64 16.65
C ARG A 61 -3.04 -1.04 15.37
N PRO A 62 -2.69 -1.58 14.19
CA PRO A 62 -3.27 -1.10 12.94
C PRO A 62 -4.76 -1.43 12.92
N TYR A 63 -5.59 -0.41 12.68
CA TYR A 63 -7.05 -0.54 12.67
C TYR A 63 -7.57 -0.69 11.23
N TRP A 64 -7.06 0.12 10.31
CA TRP A 64 -7.26 -0.07 8.87
C TRP A 64 -6.11 0.51 8.06
N ARG A 65 -5.97 0.04 6.83
CA ARG A 65 -5.03 0.57 5.83
C ARG A 65 -5.74 0.87 4.53
N LEU A 66 -5.56 2.09 4.03
CA LEU A 66 -6.05 2.56 2.73
C LEU A 66 -4.86 2.69 1.78
N GLN A 67 -4.97 2.08 0.61
CA GLN A 67 -4.05 2.26 -0.50
C GLN A 67 -4.83 2.74 -1.71
N ALA A 68 -4.29 3.73 -2.43
CA ALA A 68 -4.85 4.20 -3.70
C ALA A 68 -3.71 4.60 -4.64
N ALA A 69 -3.90 4.38 -5.94
CA ALA A 69 -2.91 4.80 -6.93
C ALA A 69 -2.83 6.32 -7.04
N ARG A 70 -3.98 6.99 -6.91
CA ARG A 70 -4.12 8.44 -6.98
C ARG A 70 -5.29 8.91 -6.14
N GLY A 71 -5.22 10.14 -5.66
CA GLY A 71 -6.33 10.82 -5.02
C GLY A 71 -6.32 12.31 -5.30
N SER A 72 -7.51 12.86 -5.52
CA SER A 72 -7.73 14.29 -5.70
C SER A 72 -8.71 14.80 -4.65
N HIS A 73 -8.46 16.01 -4.15
CA HIS A 73 -9.35 16.69 -3.21
C HIS A 73 -9.65 18.10 -3.72
N ASP A 74 -10.95 18.39 -3.78
CA ASP A 74 -11.51 19.71 -4.08
C ASP A 74 -11.99 20.35 -2.78
N LEU A 75 -11.34 21.45 -2.39
CA LEU A 75 -11.65 22.19 -1.17
C LEU A 75 -12.98 22.96 -1.29
N SER A 76 -13.37 23.35 -2.51
CA SER A 76 -14.60 24.10 -2.75
C SER A 76 -15.85 23.22 -2.58
N THR A 77 -15.78 21.97 -3.01
CA THR A 77 -16.89 20.99 -2.87
C THR A 77 -16.72 20.06 -1.67
N GLY A 78 -15.54 20.04 -1.03
CA GLY A 78 -15.21 19.10 0.04
C GLY A 78 -15.21 17.64 -0.41
N THR A 79 -15.00 17.40 -1.71
CA THR A 79 -15.06 16.08 -2.33
C THR A 79 -13.66 15.51 -2.52
N THR A 80 -13.45 14.29 -2.05
CA THR A 80 -12.24 13.50 -2.33
C THR A 80 -12.58 12.40 -3.31
N ARG A 81 -11.83 12.30 -4.41
CA ARG A 81 -11.89 11.18 -5.35
C ARG A 81 -10.61 10.37 -5.22
N LEU A 82 -10.73 9.05 -5.23
CA LEU A 82 -9.63 8.10 -5.14
C LEU A 82 -9.72 7.10 -6.29
N GLU A 83 -8.56 6.68 -6.80
CA GLU A 83 -8.46 5.71 -7.89
C GLU A 83 -7.71 4.45 -7.44
N GLN A 84 -8.16 3.29 -7.93
CA GLN A 84 -7.63 1.96 -7.60
C GLN A 84 -7.52 1.72 -6.08
N VAL A 85 -8.63 1.95 -5.41
CA VAL A 85 -8.75 1.91 -3.95
C VAL A 85 -8.68 0.47 -3.45
N ARG A 86 -7.84 0.26 -2.45
CA ARG A 86 -7.79 -0.97 -1.64
C ARG A 86 -7.84 -0.58 -0.18
N VAL A 87 -8.81 -1.10 0.56
CA VAL A 87 -8.91 -0.92 2.01
C VAL A 87 -8.83 -2.27 2.68
N VAL A 88 -8.05 -2.35 3.76
CA VAL A 88 -8.03 -3.51 4.66
C VAL A 88 -8.43 -3.03 6.04
N PHE A 89 -9.52 -3.58 6.59
CA PHE A 89 -9.85 -3.45 8.01
C PHE A 89 -9.30 -4.65 8.74
N PHE A 90 -8.44 -4.41 9.73
CA PHE A 90 -7.77 -5.47 10.44
C PHE A 90 -8.68 -6.03 11.54
N GLY A 91 -8.88 -7.34 11.52
CA GLY A 91 -9.58 -8.05 12.58
C GLY A 91 -8.66 -8.36 13.76
N THR A 92 -9.19 -9.08 14.76
CA THR A 92 -8.36 -9.63 15.84
C THR A 92 -7.33 -10.64 15.32
N ASP A 93 -7.65 -11.30 14.20
CA ASP A 93 -6.81 -12.28 13.51
C ASP A 93 -6.84 -12.02 11.99
N PRO A 94 -5.79 -12.41 11.22
CA PRO A 94 -5.71 -12.15 9.77
C PRO A 94 -6.85 -12.77 8.94
N GLU A 95 -7.44 -13.86 9.42
CA GLU A 95 -8.59 -14.52 8.77
C GLU A 95 -9.89 -13.69 8.90
N ARG A 96 -9.90 -12.70 9.79
CA ARG A 96 -11.01 -11.79 10.04
C ARG A 96 -10.82 -10.43 9.37
N ASP A 97 -9.76 -10.28 8.55
CA ASP A 97 -9.52 -9.07 7.80
C ASP A 97 -10.58 -8.87 6.71
N LEU A 98 -11.21 -7.71 6.70
CA LEU A 98 -12.12 -7.32 5.63
C LEU A 98 -11.35 -6.54 4.56
N LYS A 99 -11.36 -7.03 3.33
CA LYS A 99 -10.68 -6.40 2.18
C LYS A 99 -11.70 -5.83 1.21
N LEU A 100 -11.64 -4.53 0.99
CA LEU A 100 -12.43 -3.83 -0.01
C LEU A 100 -11.53 -3.41 -1.17
N LYS A 101 -12.02 -3.57 -2.40
CA LYS A 101 -11.36 -3.10 -3.61
C LYS A 101 -12.37 -2.39 -4.48
N ALA A 102 -11.98 -1.25 -5.04
CA ALA A 102 -12.79 -0.50 -5.98
C ALA A 102 -11.88 0.21 -6.99
N ASP A 103 -12.33 0.34 -8.23
CA ASP A 103 -11.60 1.10 -9.25
C ASP A 103 -11.65 2.60 -8.97
N THR A 104 -12.74 3.08 -8.35
CA THR A 104 -12.92 4.48 -7.96
C THR A 104 -13.66 4.57 -6.62
N GLY A 105 -13.27 5.53 -5.78
CA GLY A 105 -13.95 5.91 -4.55
C GLY A 105 -14.24 7.41 -4.51
N VAL A 106 -15.38 7.78 -3.95
CA VAL A 106 -15.74 9.18 -3.70
C VAL A 106 -16.13 9.33 -2.24
N TRP A 107 -15.54 10.31 -1.56
CA TRP A 107 -15.87 10.67 -0.20
C TRP A 107 -16.26 12.14 -0.14
N ASN A 108 -17.39 12.44 0.50
CA ASN A 108 -17.76 13.80 0.89
C ASN A 108 -17.79 13.88 2.42
N ARG A 109 -17.45 15.05 2.97
CA ARG A 109 -17.48 15.28 4.43
C ARG A 109 -18.87 15.67 4.96
N GLN A 110 -19.89 15.69 4.10
CA GLN A 110 -21.23 16.23 4.38
C GLN A 110 -22.30 15.16 4.65
N THR A 111 -21.93 13.87 4.73
CA THR A 111 -22.85 12.78 5.10
C THR A 111 -22.42 12.19 6.43
#